data_AF-A0A4R2INP5-F1
#
_entry.id   AF-A0A4R2INP5-F1
#
_cell.length_a   1.000
_cell.length_b   1.000
_cell.length_c   1.000
_cell.angle_alpha   90.00
_cell.angle_beta   90.00
_cell.angle_gamma   90.00
#
_symmetry.space_group_name_H-M   'P 1'
#
loop_
_entity.id
_entity.type
_entity.pdbx_description
1 polymer ?
#
loop_
_entity_poly.entity_id
_entity_poly.type
_entity_poly.pdbx_seq_one_letter_code
_entity_poly.pdbx_strand_id
1 'polypeptide(L)'
;MSNAAVVELRAVAGLEVYRRNPFRLTGLPTDVDRRTARHRQQQLTAVLQVGADLPEDVTAADPNELRGAFERVLGDPRRRLVEELFWLWGSPGAKCRCPRQVHHEHDEAVRAHSAVLEEELTDLGRTPHPSAVAKRGVMWVMASRHWDAALKSKHFWEHVRHRIDVLDDRQLDRSVVAELRKELPLALVRPLTDLVAATPAPLRLATIARKWPVPKRVLELRLEEIAEPLYDEIHTLASELIQRLHSEDAQRIANDVTRVLRPKLNRLEALVPHAQHRRTASARERVGIVLNNCATQLIETGSVLDGRAAKWLDEAGELAGDTPGADTVAANKATLDEMRRTLETIRSQVNYYVGIGSTYSAKAMLRRVRSALGDGPGSYDVDKMLADLGGRRVTEKSGGRYGWLWWALIGGAAVGALVRWLAGW
;
A
#
# COMPACT_ATOMS: atom_id res chain seq x y z
N MET A 1 -8.63 -33.67 3.51
CA MET A 1 -7.16 -33.72 3.30
C MET A 1 -6.89 -32.99 2.00
N SER A 2 -5.94 -32.03 1.97
CA SER A 2 -5.65 -31.28 0.74
C SER A 2 -5.06 -32.23 -0.30
N ASN A 3 -5.57 -32.20 -1.53
CA ASN A 3 -4.99 -32.94 -2.63
C ASN A 3 -3.56 -32.45 -2.90
N ALA A 4 -2.64 -33.38 -3.09
CA ALA A 4 -1.23 -33.07 -3.28
C ALA A 4 -0.96 -32.22 -4.53
N ALA A 5 -1.73 -32.38 -5.62
CA ALA A 5 -1.59 -31.51 -6.80
C ALA A 5 -1.94 -30.04 -6.48
N VAL A 6 -2.90 -29.80 -5.59
CA VAL A 6 -3.23 -28.44 -5.10
C VAL A 6 -2.10 -27.89 -4.22
N VAL A 7 -1.46 -28.74 -3.42
CA VAL A 7 -0.27 -28.34 -2.63
C VAL A 7 0.86 -27.91 -3.55
N GLU A 8 1.17 -28.69 -4.58
CA GLU A 8 2.18 -28.34 -5.59
C GLU A 8 1.82 -27.06 -6.34
N LEU A 9 0.55 -26.90 -6.76
CA LEU A 9 0.06 -25.68 -7.40
C LEU A 9 0.30 -24.44 -6.54
N ARG A 10 -0.02 -24.51 -5.25
CA ARG A 10 0.24 -23.42 -4.31
C ARG A 10 1.73 -23.21 -4.07
N ALA A 11 2.55 -24.26 -4.12
CA ALA A 11 3.99 -24.15 -3.91
C ALA A 11 4.71 -23.44 -5.06
N VAL A 12 4.30 -23.68 -6.31
CA VAL A 12 4.90 -23.03 -7.49
C VAL A 12 4.38 -21.62 -7.75
N ALA A 13 3.17 -21.31 -7.27
CA ALA A 13 2.52 -20.01 -7.48
C ALA A 13 3.27 -18.90 -6.73
N GLY A 14 4.10 -18.16 -7.45
CA GLY A 14 4.86 -17.02 -6.92
C GLY A 14 5.52 -16.23 -8.05
N LEU A 15 6.26 -15.19 -7.70
CA LEU A 15 6.88 -14.26 -8.65
C LEU A 15 7.73 -14.94 -9.75
N GLU A 16 8.39 -16.03 -9.39
CA GLU A 16 9.32 -16.74 -10.28
C GLU A 16 8.67 -17.94 -11.00
N VAL A 17 7.33 -18.06 -11.00
CA VAL A 17 6.58 -19.22 -11.52
C VAL A 17 6.97 -19.60 -12.96
N TYR A 18 7.24 -18.60 -13.82
CA TYR A 18 7.68 -18.83 -15.20
C TYR A 18 9.20 -18.90 -15.37
N ARG A 19 9.95 -18.11 -14.59
CA ARG A 19 11.43 -18.06 -14.68
C ARG A 19 12.09 -19.35 -14.19
N ARG A 20 11.55 -19.92 -13.12
CA ARG A 20 12.03 -21.18 -12.51
C ARG A 20 11.25 -22.40 -12.96
N ASN A 21 10.42 -22.27 -14.00
CA ASN A 21 9.69 -23.40 -14.56
C ASN A 21 10.70 -24.42 -15.12
N PRO A 22 10.61 -25.70 -14.75
CA PRO A 22 11.63 -26.68 -15.12
C PRO A 22 11.69 -26.97 -16.63
N PHE A 23 10.61 -26.77 -17.38
CA PHE A 23 10.62 -26.91 -18.84
C PHE A 23 11.37 -25.75 -19.51
N ARG A 24 11.27 -24.53 -18.96
CA ARG A 24 12.11 -23.38 -19.36
C ARG A 24 13.58 -23.66 -19.11
N LEU A 25 13.90 -24.13 -17.91
CA LEU A 25 15.27 -24.35 -17.47
C LEU A 25 15.97 -25.48 -18.23
N THR A 26 15.22 -26.44 -18.80
CA THR A 26 15.77 -27.62 -19.49
C THR A 26 15.63 -27.58 -21.01
N GLY A 27 14.87 -26.62 -21.56
CA GLY A 27 14.53 -26.56 -22.98
C GLY A 27 13.60 -27.69 -23.44
N LEU A 28 13.01 -28.46 -22.51
CA LEU A 28 12.15 -29.59 -22.84
C LEU A 28 10.72 -29.15 -23.17
N PRO A 29 10.06 -29.76 -24.18
CA PRO A 29 8.63 -29.58 -24.36
C PRO A 29 7.85 -30.29 -23.24
N THR A 30 6.66 -29.80 -22.92
CA THR A 30 5.81 -30.32 -21.84
C THR A 30 5.31 -31.74 -22.07
N ASP A 31 5.17 -32.16 -23.33
CA ASP A 31 4.74 -33.50 -23.73
C ASP A 31 5.87 -34.54 -23.77
N VAL A 32 7.10 -34.17 -23.39
CA VAL A 32 8.26 -35.06 -23.48
C VAL A 32 8.10 -36.35 -22.66
N ASP A 33 8.41 -37.49 -23.26
CA ASP A 33 8.42 -38.76 -22.53
C ASP A 33 9.63 -38.88 -21.58
N ARG A 34 9.52 -39.76 -20.57
CA ARG A 34 10.59 -39.95 -19.56
C ARG A 34 11.93 -40.38 -20.16
N ARG A 35 11.94 -41.17 -21.24
CA ARG A 35 13.17 -41.65 -21.87
C ARG A 35 13.89 -40.51 -22.56
N THR A 36 13.15 -39.72 -23.34
CA THR A 36 13.69 -38.54 -24.04
C THR A 36 14.20 -37.49 -23.05
N ALA A 37 13.46 -37.24 -21.96
CA ALA A 37 13.90 -36.33 -20.91
C ALA A 37 15.20 -36.79 -20.21
N ARG A 38 15.34 -38.10 -19.90
CA ARG A 38 16.59 -38.66 -19.35
C ARG A 38 17.76 -38.56 -20.31
N HIS A 39 17.53 -38.79 -21.61
CA HIS A 39 18.55 -38.62 -22.63
C HIS A 39 19.04 -37.17 -22.70
N ARG A 40 18.11 -36.19 -22.69
CA ARG A 40 18.45 -34.77 -22.63
C ARG A 40 19.23 -34.42 -21.35
N GLN A 41 18.85 -34.98 -20.20
CA GLN A 41 19.59 -34.81 -18.94
C GLN A 41 21.04 -35.28 -19.05
N GLN A 42 21.26 -36.47 -19.61
CA GLN A 42 22.62 -37.00 -19.83
C GLN A 42 23.42 -36.11 -20.77
N GLN A 43 22.81 -35.65 -21.88
CA GLN A 43 23.45 -34.75 -22.83
C GLN A 43 23.90 -33.44 -22.17
N LEU A 44 23.00 -32.74 -21.46
CA LEU A 44 23.33 -31.46 -20.83
C LEU A 44 24.31 -31.61 -19.66
N THR A 45 24.25 -32.73 -18.93
CA THR A 45 25.24 -33.04 -17.88
C THR A 45 26.63 -33.21 -18.49
N ALA A 46 26.75 -33.89 -19.64
CA ALA A 46 28.02 -34.06 -20.33
C ALA A 46 28.58 -32.72 -20.84
N VAL A 47 27.73 -31.84 -21.40
CA VAL A 47 28.11 -30.47 -21.82
C VAL A 47 28.71 -29.68 -20.65
N LEU A 48 28.06 -29.73 -19.48
CA LEU A 48 28.56 -29.04 -18.28
C LEU A 48 29.85 -29.64 -17.74
N GLN A 49 30.03 -30.97 -17.82
CA GLN A 49 31.27 -31.64 -17.37
C GLN A 49 32.49 -31.23 -18.20
N VAL A 50 32.30 -30.93 -19.48
CA VAL A 50 33.38 -30.47 -20.36
C VAL A 50 33.55 -28.95 -20.36
N GLY A 51 32.75 -28.22 -19.57
CA GLY A 51 32.80 -26.76 -19.46
C GLY A 51 32.35 -26.01 -20.71
N ALA A 52 31.52 -26.65 -21.55
CA ALA A 52 30.96 -26.02 -22.74
C ALA A 52 29.68 -25.23 -22.43
N ASP A 53 29.36 -24.27 -23.30
CA ASP A 53 28.15 -23.47 -23.19
C ASP A 53 26.89 -24.33 -23.37
N LEU A 54 25.87 -24.03 -22.56
CA LEU A 54 24.56 -24.67 -22.70
C LEU A 54 23.86 -24.21 -23.99
N PRO A 55 23.02 -25.07 -24.60
CA PRO A 55 22.19 -24.67 -25.74
C PRO A 55 21.30 -23.45 -25.43
N GLU A 56 21.00 -22.63 -26.44
CA GLU A 56 20.21 -21.39 -26.27
C GLU A 56 18.81 -21.61 -25.69
N ASP A 57 18.22 -22.80 -25.88
CA ASP A 57 16.91 -23.17 -25.35
C ASP A 57 16.93 -23.52 -23.84
N VAL A 58 18.11 -23.56 -23.21
CA VAL A 58 18.31 -23.93 -21.81
C VAL A 58 18.66 -22.66 -21.02
N THR A 59 17.78 -22.24 -20.11
CA THR A 59 17.99 -21.00 -19.33
C THR A 59 18.48 -21.22 -17.90
N ALA A 60 18.84 -22.45 -17.52
CA ALA A 60 19.40 -22.72 -16.20
C ALA A 60 20.74 -21.98 -16.01
N ALA A 61 20.90 -21.29 -14.88
CA ALA A 61 22.08 -20.50 -14.57
C ALA A 61 23.27 -21.37 -14.15
N ASP A 62 23.01 -22.52 -13.50
CA ASP A 62 24.05 -23.40 -12.99
C ASP A 62 23.67 -24.90 -13.01
N PRO A 63 24.65 -25.81 -12.82
CA PRO A 63 24.40 -27.26 -12.82
C PRO A 63 23.43 -27.76 -11.75
N ASN A 64 23.35 -27.11 -10.59
CA ASN A 64 22.43 -27.49 -9.52
C ASN A 64 20.99 -27.10 -9.87
N GLU A 65 20.78 -25.92 -10.44
CA GLU A 65 19.48 -25.49 -10.94
C GLU A 65 18.99 -26.43 -12.05
N LEU A 66 19.87 -26.79 -12.99
CA LEU A 66 19.55 -27.74 -14.05
C LEU A 66 19.18 -29.12 -13.49
N ARG A 67 19.96 -29.65 -12.54
CA ARG A 67 19.66 -30.93 -11.87
C ARG A 67 18.30 -30.88 -11.19
N GLY A 68 18.05 -29.84 -10.40
CA GLY A 68 16.77 -29.64 -9.72
C GLY A 68 15.60 -29.49 -10.70
N ALA A 69 15.81 -28.91 -11.88
CA ALA A 69 14.78 -28.83 -12.92
C ALA A 69 14.43 -30.22 -13.48
N PHE A 70 15.43 -31.04 -13.83
CA PHE A 70 15.19 -32.41 -14.28
C PHE A 70 14.53 -33.28 -13.21
N GLU A 71 14.89 -33.13 -11.94
CA GLU A 71 14.23 -33.82 -10.82
C GLU A 71 12.73 -33.51 -10.77
N ARG A 72 12.32 -32.26 -11.05
CA ARG A 72 10.90 -31.88 -11.13
C ARG A 72 10.20 -32.44 -12.36
N VAL A 73 10.86 -32.47 -13.53
CA VAL A 73 10.28 -33.03 -14.76
C VAL A 73 10.13 -34.56 -14.69
N LEU A 74 11.12 -35.25 -14.11
CA LEU A 74 11.21 -36.71 -14.09
C LEU A 74 10.61 -37.35 -12.82
N GLY A 75 10.48 -36.57 -11.75
CA GLY A 75 10.01 -37.01 -10.44
C GLY A 75 8.49 -37.16 -10.37
N ASP A 76 7.88 -36.42 -9.45
CA ASP A 76 6.46 -36.53 -9.12
C ASP A 76 5.55 -36.07 -10.28
N PRO A 77 4.70 -36.94 -10.84
CA PRO A 77 3.77 -36.58 -11.91
C PRO A 77 2.79 -35.46 -11.55
N ARG A 78 2.43 -35.31 -10.27
CA ARG A 78 1.53 -34.25 -9.79
C ARG A 78 2.19 -32.89 -9.92
N ARG A 79 3.45 -32.80 -9.51
CA ARG A 79 4.25 -31.59 -9.67
C ARG A 79 4.49 -31.31 -11.15
N ARG A 80 4.85 -32.33 -11.94
CA ARG A 80 5.01 -32.18 -13.39
C ARG A 80 3.75 -31.60 -14.04
N LEU A 81 2.56 -32.14 -13.75
CA LEU A 81 1.29 -31.63 -14.27
C LEU A 81 1.09 -30.14 -13.97
N VAL A 82 1.40 -29.73 -12.73
CA VAL A 82 1.32 -28.32 -12.33
C VAL A 82 2.31 -27.45 -13.10
N GLU A 83 3.55 -27.90 -13.27
CA GLU A 83 4.58 -27.18 -14.02
C GLU A 83 4.20 -27.05 -15.52
N GLU A 84 3.50 -28.06 -16.07
CA GLU A 84 2.94 -28.02 -17.44
C GLU A 84 1.84 -26.94 -17.57
N LEU A 85 1.04 -26.67 -16.53
CA LEU A 85 0.03 -25.59 -16.55
C LEU A 85 0.63 -24.18 -16.62
N PHE A 86 1.91 -24.02 -16.24
CA PHE A 86 2.61 -22.74 -16.28
C PHE A 86 3.67 -22.69 -17.38
N TRP A 87 3.63 -23.60 -18.35
CA TRP A 87 4.57 -23.59 -19.47
C TRP A 87 3.92 -23.85 -20.82
N LEU A 88 4.68 -23.69 -21.89
CA LEU A 88 4.15 -23.81 -23.25
C LEU A 88 3.80 -25.27 -23.59
N TRP A 89 2.59 -25.49 -24.08
CA TRP A 89 2.11 -26.78 -24.58
C TRP A 89 2.51 -27.01 -26.04
N GLY A 90 2.80 -25.95 -26.79
CA GLY A 90 3.20 -26.06 -28.18
C GLY A 90 2.12 -26.69 -29.06
N SER A 91 2.52 -27.28 -30.20
CA SER A 91 1.55 -27.96 -31.07
C SER A 91 1.08 -29.27 -30.44
N PRO A 92 -0.22 -29.63 -30.55
CA PRO A 92 -0.68 -30.92 -30.06
C PRO A 92 0.05 -32.05 -30.76
N GLY A 93 0.72 -32.90 -29.98
CA GLY A 93 1.38 -34.10 -30.49
C GLY A 93 0.37 -35.10 -31.06
N ALA A 94 0.85 -36.10 -31.80
CA ALA A 94 0.00 -37.08 -32.51
C ALA A 94 -0.98 -37.85 -31.61
N LYS A 95 -0.71 -37.95 -30.31
CA LYS A 95 -1.56 -38.62 -29.31
C LYS A 95 -2.56 -37.70 -28.63
N CYS A 96 -2.39 -36.38 -28.75
CA CYS A 96 -3.28 -35.38 -28.19
C CYS A 96 -4.44 -35.12 -29.14
N ARG A 97 -5.67 -35.42 -28.72
CA ARG A 97 -6.89 -35.19 -29.52
C ARG A 97 -7.48 -33.78 -29.35
N CYS A 98 -6.75 -32.87 -28.70
CA CYS A 98 -7.23 -31.53 -28.44
C CYS A 98 -7.19 -30.67 -29.72
N PRO A 99 -8.15 -29.74 -29.91
CA PRO A 99 -8.04 -28.74 -30.97
C PRO A 99 -6.76 -27.92 -30.81
N ARG A 100 -6.06 -27.64 -31.93
CA ARG A 100 -4.84 -26.81 -31.95
C ARG A 100 -5.02 -25.45 -31.27
N GLN A 101 -6.23 -24.88 -31.42
CA GLN A 101 -6.62 -23.60 -30.84
C GLN A 101 -6.43 -23.55 -29.31
N VAL A 102 -6.70 -24.66 -28.61
CA VAL A 102 -6.62 -24.72 -27.14
C VAL A 102 -5.19 -24.55 -26.63
N HIS A 103 -4.25 -25.19 -27.33
CA HIS A 103 -2.83 -25.03 -27.00
C HIS A 103 -2.35 -23.61 -27.31
N HIS A 104 -2.78 -23.06 -28.45
CA HIS A 104 -2.43 -21.69 -28.82
C HIS A 104 -2.93 -20.67 -27.79
N GLU A 105 -4.21 -20.74 -27.40
CA GLU A 105 -4.82 -19.85 -26.40
C GLU A 105 -4.14 -19.97 -25.03
N HIS A 106 -3.80 -21.18 -24.61
CA HIS A 106 -3.04 -21.40 -23.39
C HIS A 106 -1.64 -20.77 -23.45
N ASP A 107 -0.92 -21.03 -24.54
CA ASP A 107 0.43 -20.51 -24.72
C ASP A 107 0.45 -18.99 -24.81
N GLU A 108 -0.57 -18.36 -25.41
CA GLU A 108 -0.75 -16.90 -25.36
C GLU A 108 -0.97 -16.40 -23.93
N ALA A 109 -1.76 -17.10 -23.12
CA ALA A 109 -1.96 -16.77 -21.71
C ALA A 109 -0.66 -16.85 -20.89
N VAL A 110 0.11 -17.92 -21.08
CA VAL A 110 1.42 -18.10 -20.45
C VAL A 110 2.40 -17.00 -20.87
N ARG A 111 2.52 -16.71 -22.18
CA ARG A 111 3.43 -15.66 -22.69
C ARG A 111 3.04 -14.29 -22.18
N ALA A 112 1.76 -13.92 -22.24
CA ALA A 112 1.29 -12.61 -21.79
C ALA A 112 1.54 -12.40 -20.29
N HIS A 113 1.27 -13.42 -19.48
CA HIS A 113 1.48 -13.35 -18.03
C HIS A 113 2.97 -13.36 -17.65
N SER A 114 3.78 -14.20 -18.30
CA SER A 114 5.23 -14.21 -18.11
C SER A 114 5.86 -12.86 -18.48
N ALA A 115 5.49 -12.30 -19.63
CA ALA A 115 6.06 -11.04 -20.11
C ALA A 115 5.79 -9.87 -19.16
N VAL A 116 4.56 -9.75 -18.63
CA VAL A 116 4.25 -8.67 -17.70
C VAL A 116 4.94 -8.87 -16.35
N LEU A 117 5.07 -10.10 -15.86
CA LEU A 117 5.81 -10.40 -14.64
C LEU A 117 7.31 -10.07 -14.79
N GLU A 118 7.92 -10.41 -15.92
CA GLU A 118 9.33 -10.09 -16.18
C GLU A 118 9.59 -8.57 -16.18
N GLU A 119 8.69 -7.80 -16.80
CA GLU A 119 8.75 -6.33 -16.81
C GLU A 119 8.56 -5.74 -15.39
N GLU A 120 7.61 -6.26 -14.60
CA GLU A 120 7.43 -5.81 -13.21
C GLU A 120 8.62 -6.15 -12.32
N LEU A 121 9.21 -7.34 -12.48
CA LEU A 121 10.37 -7.79 -11.69
C LEU A 121 11.65 -7.03 -12.04
N THR A 122 11.81 -6.59 -13.29
CA THR A 122 12.97 -5.79 -13.72
C THR A 122 13.02 -4.43 -13.00
N ASP A 123 11.85 -3.87 -12.71
CA ASP A 123 11.69 -2.57 -12.04
C ASP A 123 11.38 -2.71 -10.54
N LEU A 124 11.46 -3.90 -9.97
CA LEU A 124 11.11 -4.10 -8.57
C LEU A 124 12.07 -3.30 -7.67
N GLY A 125 11.51 -2.40 -6.86
CA GLY A 125 12.28 -1.49 -6.00
C GLY A 125 12.81 -0.23 -6.70
N ARG A 126 12.46 0.01 -7.97
CA ARG A 126 12.79 1.23 -8.73
C ARG A 126 11.54 2.07 -8.97
N THR A 127 11.73 3.36 -9.25
CA THR A 127 10.64 4.23 -9.71
C THR A 127 10.54 4.12 -11.23
N PRO A 128 9.51 3.46 -11.77
CA PRO A 128 9.39 3.29 -13.21
C PRO A 128 8.94 4.58 -13.91
N HIS A 129 9.33 4.73 -15.17
CA HIS A 129 8.83 5.81 -16.02
C HIS A 129 7.31 5.66 -16.26
N PRO A 130 6.51 6.75 -16.26
CA PRO A 130 5.05 6.68 -16.43
C PRO A 130 4.56 5.89 -17.65
N SER A 131 5.28 5.99 -18.78
CA SER A 131 4.94 5.21 -20.00
C SER A 131 5.11 3.71 -19.80
N ALA A 132 6.15 3.27 -19.06
CA ALA A 132 6.36 1.86 -18.72
C ALA A 132 5.26 1.35 -17.78
N VAL A 133 4.76 2.20 -16.88
CA VAL A 133 3.62 1.88 -16.01
C VAL A 133 2.34 1.68 -16.82
N ALA A 134 2.06 2.58 -17.77
CA ALA A 134 0.89 2.46 -18.65
C ALA A 134 0.95 1.21 -19.54
N LYS A 135 2.11 0.95 -20.16
CA LYS A 135 2.37 -0.26 -20.97
C LYS A 135 2.07 -1.53 -20.16
N ARG A 136 2.63 -1.64 -18.95
CA ARG A 136 2.39 -2.79 -18.06
C ARG A 136 0.93 -2.95 -17.67
N GLY A 137 0.21 -1.85 -17.46
CA GLY A 137 -1.24 -1.89 -17.24
C GLY A 137 -2.00 -2.58 -18.37
N VAL A 138 -1.65 -2.29 -19.63
CA VAL A 138 -2.22 -2.95 -20.81
C VAL A 138 -1.83 -4.43 -20.86
N MET A 139 -0.55 -4.76 -20.61
CA MET A 139 -0.07 -6.14 -20.60
C MET A 139 -0.78 -7.00 -19.55
N TRP A 140 -1.02 -6.43 -18.37
CA TRP A 140 -1.78 -7.07 -17.31
C TRP A 140 -3.22 -7.38 -17.73
N VAL A 141 -3.91 -6.41 -18.35
CA VAL A 141 -5.27 -6.63 -18.88
C VAL A 141 -5.28 -7.75 -19.93
N MET A 142 -4.28 -7.80 -20.82
CA MET A 142 -4.17 -8.87 -21.82
C MET A 142 -3.95 -10.24 -21.16
N ALA A 143 -3.01 -10.34 -20.21
CA ALA A 143 -2.77 -11.58 -19.47
C ALA A 143 -4.04 -12.09 -18.77
N SER A 144 -4.77 -11.19 -18.08
CA SER A 144 -6.04 -11.54 -17.43
C SER A 144 -7.10 -12.02 -18.43
N ARG A 145 -7.19 -11.42 -19.61
CA ARG A 145 -8.16 -11.81 -20.65
C ARG A 145 -7.86 -13.19 -21.22
N HIS A 146 -6.60 -13.49 -21.55
CA HIS A 146 -6.21 -14.80 -22.07
C HIS A 146 -6.45 -15.90 -21.03
N TRP A 147 -6.09 -15.67 -19.77
CA TRP A 147 -6.36 -16.65 -18.70
C TRP A 147 -7.86 -16.83 -18.42
N ASP A 148 -8.66 -15.76 -18.40
CA ASP A 148 -10.11 -15.88 -18.23
C ASP A 148 -10.76 -16.71 -19.34
N ALA A 149 -10.34 -16.51 -20.60
CA ALA A 149 -10.78 -17.32 -21.74
C ALA A 149 -10.38 -18.80 -21.58
N ALA A 150 -9.11 -19.08 -21.26
CA ALA A 150 -8.61 -20.44 -21.06
C ALA A 150 -9.34 -21.16 -19.91
N LEU A 151 -9.52 -20.49 -18.76
CA LEU A 151 -10.17 -21.06 -17.58
C LEU A 151 -11.67 -21.39 -17.81
N LYS A 152 -12.35 -20.63 -18.67
CA LYS A 152 -13.75 -20.87 -19.05
C LYS A 152 -13.89 -21.97 -20.12
N SER A 153 -12.85 -22.21 -20.93
CA SER A 153 -12.87 -23.20 -22.00
C SER A 153 -13.02 -24.62 -21.48
N LYS A 154 -14.01 -25.36 -21.99
CA LYS A 154 -14.18 -26.80 -21.69
C LYS A 154 -12.99 -27.60 -22.21
N HIS A 155 -12.49 -27.26 -23.39
CA HIS A 155 -11.40 -27.99 -24.04
C HIS A 155 -10.07 -27.85 -23.32
N PHE A 156 -9.81 -26.71 -22.67
CA PHE A 156 -8.66 -26.54 -21.77
C PHE A 156 -8.69 -27.62 -20.68
N TRP A 157 -9.82 -27.78 -19.99
CA TRP A 157 -9.94 -28.79 -18.93
C TRP A 157 -10.01 -30.24 -19.45
N GLU A 158 -10.44 -30.45 -20.70
CA GLU A 158 -10.32 -31.76 -21.37
C GLU A 158 -8.85 -32.10 -21.66
N HIS A 159 -8.04 -31.12 -22.06
CA HIS A 159 -6.60 -31.30 -22.20
C HIS A 159 -5.94 -31.70 -20.87
N VAL A 160 -6.26 -31.00 -19.78
CA VAL A 160 -5.73 -31.34 -18.44
C VAL A 160 -6.11 -32.75 -18.02
N ARG A 161 -7.36 -33.19 -18.28
CA ARG A 161 -7.78 -34.59 -18.05
C ARG A 161 -6.98 -35.58 -18.88
N HIS A 162 -6.80 -35.28 -20.17
CA HIS A 162 -5.99 -36.12 -21.04
C HIS A 162 -4.54 -36.24 -20.53
N ARG A 163 -3.94 -35.15 -20.04
CA ARG A 163 -2.60 -35.18 -19.44
C ARG A 163 -2.54 -36.04 -18.18
N ILE A 164 -3.54 -35.96 -17.31
CA ILE A 164 -3.66 -36.87 -16.15
C ILE A 164 -3.69 -38.33 -16.62
N ASP A 165 -4.53 -38.66 -17.61
CA ASP A 165 -4.62 -40.03 -18.14
C ASP A 165 -3.29 -40.51 -18.78
N VAL A 166 -2.53 -39.61 -19.43
CA VAL A 166 -1.22 -39.95 -20.04
C VAL A 166 -0.11 -40.11 -19.00
N LEU A 167 -0.16 -39.36 -17.91
CA LEU A 167 0.79 -39.50 -16.80
C LEU A 167 0.59 -40.81 -16.02
N ASP A 168 -0.64 -41.37 -16.08
CA ASP A 168 -1.03 -42.68 -15.54
C ASP A 168 -0.54 -42.91 -14.09
N ASP A 169 -0.77 -41.90 -13.23
CA ASP A 169 -0.38 -41.95 -11.83
C ASP A 169 -1.61 -42.16 -10.94
N ARG A 170 -1.55 -43.13 -10.02
CA ARG A 170 -2.65 -43.49 -9.10
C ARG A 170 -3.08 -42.33 -8.19
N GLN A 171 -2.22 -41.34 -7.98
CA GLN A 171 -2.48 -40.17 -7.14
C GLN A 171 -3.11 -39.02 -7.93
N LEU A 172 -3.21 -39.15 -9.26
CA LEU A 172 -3.88 -38.22 -10.14
C LEU A 172 -5.19 -38.82 -10.64
N ASP A 173 -6.27 -38.67 -9.86
CA ASP A 173 -7.61 -39.06 -10.30
C ASP A 173 -8.38 -37.89 -10.94
N ARG A 174 -9.59 -38.18 -11.45
CA ARG A 174 -10.43 -37.16 -12.09
C ARG A 174 -10.92 -36.07 -11.14
N SER A 175 -10.91 -36.30 -9.82
CA SER A 175 -11.31 -35.30 -8.83
C SER A 175 -10.31 -34.15 -8.74
N VAL A 176 -9.02 -34.41 -9.04
CA VAL A 176 -7.95 -33.40 -9.12
C VAL A 176 -8.33 -32.24 -10.04
N VAL A 177 -8.98 -32.51 -11.18
CA VAL A 177 -9.37 -31.45 -12.14
C VAL A 177 -10.40 -30.49 -11.54
N ALA A 178 -11.33 -31.00 -10.73
CA ALA A 178 -12.33 -30.16 -10.07
C ALA A 178 -11.68 -29.22 -9.04
N GLU A 179 -10.62 -29.67 -8.38
CA GLU A 179 -9.87 -28.86 -7.42
C GLU A 179 -8.92 -27.88 -8.10
N LEU A 180 -8.18 -28.32 -9.13
CA LEU A 180 -7.36 -27.43 -9.95
C LEU A 180 -8.22 -26.30 -10.56
N ARG A 181 -9.46 -26.58 -10.97
CA ARG A 181 -10.38 -25.55 -11.47
C ARG A 181 -10.72 -24.48 -10.43
N LYS A 182 -10.75 -24.84 -9.15
CA LYS A 182 -10.99 -23.89 -8.05
C LYS A 182 -9.72 -23.12 -7.69
N GLU A 183 -8.57 -23.78 -7.74
CA GLU A 183 -7.31 -23.27 -7.20
C GLU A 183 -6.42 -22.55 -8.22
N LEU A 184 -6.48 -22.93 -9.50
CA LEU A 184 -5.65 -22.34 -10.56
C LEU A 184 -5.87 -20.83 -10.71
N PRO A 185 -7.11 -20.28 -10.66
CA PRO A 185 -7.29 -18.83 -10.67
C PRO A 185 -6.57 -18.13 -9.51
N LEU A 186 -6.57 -18.73 -8.31
CA LEU A 186 -5.88 -18.21 -7.13
C LEU A 186 -4.35 -18.27 -7.30
N ALA A 187 -3.85 -19.36 -7.86
CA ALA A 187 -2.44 -19.52 -8.19
C ALA A 187 -1.97 -18.50 -9.24
N LEU A 188 -2.82 -18.16 -10.22
CA LEU A 188 -2.52 -17.18 -11.26
C LEU A 188 -2.49 -15.74 -10.76
N VAL A 189 -3.33 -15.36 -9.79
CA VAL A 189 -3.30 -14.00 -9.22
C VAL A 189 -2.20 -13.84 -8.16
N ARG A 190 -1.69 -14.94 -7.60
CA ARG A 190 -0.71 -14.89 -6.50
C ARG A 190 0.56 -14.09 -6.84
N PRO A 191 1.23 -14.28 -7.99
CA PRO A 191 2.39 -13.45 -8.37
C PRO A 191 2.07 -11.95 -8.33
N LEU A 192 0.88 -11.57 -8.81
CA LEU A 192 0.43 -10.18 -8.75
C LEU A 192 0.22 -9.69 -7.31
N THR A 193 -0.37 -10.50 -6.43
CA THR A 193 -0.50 -10.12 -5.01
C THR A 193 0.84 -10.08 -4.27
N ASP A 194 1.81 -10.91 -4.67
CA ASP A 194 3.16 -10.87 -4.11
C ASP A 194 3.90 -9.59 -4.57
N LEU A 195 3.69 -9.12 -5.81
CA LEU A 195 4.17 -7.81 -6.26
C LEU A 195 3.51 -6.65 -5.49
N VAL A 196 2.20 -6.76 -5.21
CA VAL A 196 1.47 -5.81 -4.36
C VAL A 196 2.12 -5.72 -2.97
N ALA A 197 2.48 -6.85 -2.38
CA ALA A 197 3.17 -6.90 -1.10
C ALA A 197 4.59 -6.29 -1.18
N ALA A 198 5.32 -6.51 -2.26
CA ALA A 198 6.69 -6.04 -2.41
C ALA A 198 6.83 -4.54 -2.77
N THR A 199 5.83 -3.92 -3.41
CA THR A 199 5.95 -2.53 -3.89
C THR A 199 5.53 -1.49 -2.85
N PRO A 200 6.24 -0.36 -2.67
CA PRO A 200 5.82 0.72 -1.76
C PRO A 200 4.54 1.46 -2.19
N ALA A 201 4.17 1.39 -3.47
CA ALA A 201 3.00 2.08 -4.04
C ALA A 201 2.01 1.08 -4.67
N PRO A 202 1.22 0.34 -3.86
CA PRO A 202 0.47 -0.83 -4.32
C PRO A 202 -0.80 -0.51 -5.11
N LEU A 203 -1.28 0.74 -5.11
CA LEU A 203 -2.61 1.11 -5.63
C LEU A 203 -2.90 0.58 -7.02
N ARG A 204 -1.96 0.75 -7.96
CA ARG A 204 -2.11 0.28 -9.34
C ARG A 204 -2.27 -1.23 -9.38
N LEU A 205 -1.35 -1.97 -8.77
CA LEU A 205 -1.33 -3.43 -8.81
C LEU A 205 -2.52 -4.04 -8.06
N ALA A 206 -2.93 -3.45 -6.92
CA ALA A 206 -4.13 -3.86 -6.20
C ALA A 206 -5.41 -3.61 -7.03
N THR A 207 -5.48 -2.49 -7.74
CA THR A 207 -6.60 -2.18 -8.66
C THR A 207 -6.65 -3.17 -9.84
N ILE A 208 -5.48 -3.54 -10.37
CA ILE A 208 -5.34 -4.56 -11.40
C ILE A 208 -5.80 -5.92 -10.85
N ALA A 209 -5.31 -6.35 -9.68
CA ALA A 209 -5.66 -7.62 -9.06
C ALA A 209 -7.17 -7.78 -8.85
N ARG A 210 -7.87 -6.72 -8.45
CA ARG A 210 -9.34 -6.73 -8.27
C ARG A 210 -10.13 -7.02 -9.55
N LYS A 211 -9.50 -6.92 -10.71
CA LYS A 211 -10.10 -7.23 -12.01
C LYS A 211 -9.78 -8.64 -12.51
N TRP A 212 -8.95 -9.41 -11.79
CA TRP A 212 -8.62 -10.78 -12.19
C TRP A 212 -9.83 -11.72 -12.05
N PRO A 213 -9.87 -12.82 -12.81
CA PRO A 213 -10.95 -13.80 -12.77
C PRO A 213 -10.87 -14.69 -11.51
N VAL A 214 -10.88 -14.08 -10.33
CA VAL A 214 -10.82 -14.76 -9.03
C VAL A 214 -12.00 -14.33 -8.15
N PRO A 215 -12.44 -15.18 -7.20
CA PRO A 215 -13.48 -14.79 -6.26
C PRO A 215 -13.06 -13.56 -5.45
N LYS A 216 -13.81 -12.45 -5.56
CA LYS A 216 -13.51 -11.17 -4.89
C LYS A 216 -13.18 -11.34 -3.41
N ARG A 217 -13.97 -12.14 -2.68
CA ARG A 217 -13.76 -12.40 -1.24
C ARG A 217 -12.38 -12.98 -0.93
N VAL A 218 -11.88 -13.91 -1.75
CA VAL A 218 -10.56 -14.53 -1.51
C VAL A 218 -9.45 -13.52 -1.77
N LEU A 219 -9.59 -12.70 -2.81
CA LEU A 219 -8.64 -11.64 -3.08
C LEU A 219 -8.60 -10.58 -1.98
N GLU A 220 -9.76 -10.09 -1.51
CA GLU A 220 -9.80 -9.07 -0.46
C GLU A 220 -9.20 -9.62 0.86
N LEU A 221 -9.47 -10.88 1.23
CA LEU A 221 -8.81 -11.53 2.38
C LEU A 221 -7.28 -11.54 2.22
N ARG A 222 -6.77 -11.83 1.02
CA ARG A 222 -5.33 -11.79 0.74
C ARG A 222 -4.76 -10.37 0.84
N LEU A 223 -5.49 -9.36 0.39
CA LEU A 223 -5.07 -7.96 0.53
C LEU A 223 -5.10 -7.51 2.00
N GLU A 224 -6.05 -7.99 2.80
CA GLU A 224 -6.08 -7.80 4.25
C GLU A 224 -4.88 -8.47 4.95
N GLU A 225 -4.52 -9.71 4.58
CA GLU A 225 -3.31 -10.38 5.08
C GLU A 225 -2.04 -9.56 4.79
N ILE A 226 -1.92 -8.99 3.59
CA ILE A 226 -0.79 -8.12 3.21
C ILE A 226 -0.79 -6.81 4.02
N ALA A 227 -1.98 -6.32 4.38
CA ALA A 227 -2.15 -5.08 5.14
C ALA A 227 -1.93 -5.26 6.65
N GLU A 228 -1.98 -6.48 7.18
CA GLU A 228 -1.89 -6.76 8.62
C GLU A 228 -0.70 -6.06 9.31
N PRO A 229 0.54 -6.16 8.81
CA PRO A 229 1.68 -5.51 9.45
C PRO A 229 1.56 -3.98 9.45
N LEU A 230 0.89 -3.39 8.45
CA LEU A 230 0.72 -1.94 8.36
C LEU A 230 -0.24 -1.42 9.44
N TYR A 231 -1.26 -2.19 9.81
CA TYR A 231 -2.14 -1.81 10.91
C TYR A 231 -1.36 -1.69 12.22
N ASP A 232 -0.53 -2.68 12.52
CA ASP A 232 0.25 -2.72 13.76
C ASP A 232 1.33 -1.62 13.78
N GLU A 233 2.01 -1.39 12.65
CA GLU A 233 2.99 -0.32 12.51
C GLU A 233 2.35 1.06 12.69
N ILE A 234 1.21 1.34 12.03
CA ILE A 234 0.50 2.62 12.15
C ILE A 234 0.02 2.82 13.59
N HIS A 235 -0.53 1.78 14.21
CA HIS A 235 -0.97 1.84 15.60
C HIS A 235 0.18 2.20 16.54
N THR A 236 1.30 1.50 16.42
CA THR A 236 2.49 1.67 17.26
C THR A 236 3.06 3.09 17.08
N LEU A 237 3.35 3.48 15.85
CA LEU A 237 3.93 4.78 15.52
C LEU A 237 3.01 5.95 15.95
N ALA A 238 1.70 5.84 15.73
CA ALA A 238 0.77 6.89 16.17
C ALA A 238 0.76 7.02 17.71
N SER A 239 0.85 5.91 18.44
CA SER A 239 0.94 5.93 19.91
C SER A 239 2.22 6.59 20.40
N GLU A 240 3.35 6.23 19.81
CA GLU A 240 4.66 6.81 20.13
C GLU A 240 4.68 8.31 19.85
N LEU A 241 4.10 8.77 18.74
CA LEU A 241 4.03 10.19 18.41
C LEU A 241 3.13 10.96 19.38
N ILE A 242 2.00 10.40 19.81
CA ILE A 242 1.15 11.00 20.84
C ILE A 242 1.91 11.14 22.16
N GLN A 243 2.66 10.12 22.56
CA GLN A 243 3.48 10.17 23.78
C GLN A 243 4.62 11.19 23.67
N ARG A 244 5.30 11.26 22.53
CA ARG A 244 6.41 12.22 22.29
C ARG A 244 5.95 13.67 22.28
N LEU A 245 4.71 13.93 21.86
CA LEU A 245 4.11 15.27 21.90
C LEU A 245 4.13 15.88 23.32
N HIS A 246 4.24 15.04 24.35
CA HIS A 246 4.36 15.48 25.73
C HIS A 246 5.67 16.20 26.06
N SER A 247 6.72 15.97 25.27
CA SER A 247 8.08 16.46 25.51
C SER A 247 8.73 17.13 24.30
N GLU A 248 8.14 16.97 23.12
CA GLU A 248 8.64 17.51 21.86
C GLU A 248 7.69 18.56 21.28
N ASP A 249 8.22 19.35 20.35
CA ASP A 249 7.49 20.40 19.65
C ASP A 249 6.51 19.81 18.60
N ALA A 250 5.28 20.35 18.57
CA ALA A 250 4.21 19.94 17.67
C ALA A 250 4.63 19.90 16.19
N GLN A 251 5.47 20.84 15.73
CA GLN A 251 5.92 20.87 14.34
C GLN A 251 6.75 19.63 14.01
N ARG A 252 7.61 19.18 14.93
CA ARG A 252 8.42 17.97 14.71
C ARG A 252 7.54 16.74 14.60
N ILE A 253 6.56 16.62 15.49
CA ILE A 253 5.60 15.51 15.46
C ILE A 253 4.77 15.52 14.17
N ALA A 254 4.24 16.67 13.76
CA ALA A 254 3.48 16.80 12.51
C ALA A 254 4.34 16.50 11.26
N ASN A 255 5.62 16.87 11.28
CA ASN A 255 6.57 16.49 10.22
C ASN A 255 6.79 14.98 10.17
N ASP A 256 6.90 14.31 11.33
CA ASP A 256 6.99 12.85 11.41
C ASP A 256 5.70 12.16 10.94
N VAL A 257 4.52 12.73 11.23
CA VAL A 257 3.25 12.24 10.65
C VAL A 257 3.32 12.27 9.12
N THR A 258 3.74 13.39 8.54
CA THR A 258 3.82 13.57 7.07
C THR A 258 4.85 12.64 6.43
N ARG A 259 6.02 12.48 7.06
CA ARG A 259 7.16 11.74 6.49
C ARG A 259 7.08 10.22 6.73
N VAL A 260 6.49 9.79 7.85
CA VAL A 260 6.54 8.39 8.30
C VAL A 260 5.16 7.73 8.29
N LEU A 261 4.16 8.33 8.96
CA LEU A 261 2.83 7.73 9.05
C LEU A 261 2.05 7.84 7.74
N ARG A 262 2.08 9.00 7.07
CA ARG A 262 1.28 9.25 5.86
C ARG A 262 1.61 8.27 4.73
N PRO A 263 2.88 7.94 4.41
CA PRO A 263 3.18 6.92 3.41
C PRO A 263 2.62 5.53 3.76
N LYS A 264 2.69 5.13 5.04
CA LYS A 264 2.13 3.84 5.51
C LYS A 264 0.61 3.82 5.42
N LEU A 265 -0.05 4.91 5.82
CA LEU A 265 -1.51 5.05 5.69
C LEU A 265 -1.96 5.05 4.23
N ASN A 266 -1.26 5.78 3.35
CA ASN A 266 -1.58 5.78 1.91
C ASN A 266 -1.41 4.38 1.30
N ARG A 267 -0.38 3.64 1.72
CA ARG A 267 -0.19 2.24 1.33
C ARG A 267 -1.33 1.36 1.83
N LEU A 268 -1.74 1.52 3.08
CA LEU A 268 -2.86 0.79 3.68
C LEU A 268 -4.17 1.06 2.92
N GLU A 269 -4.48 2.33 2.64
CA GLU A 269 -5.67 2.73 1.86
C GLU A 269 -5.70 2.14 0.45
N ALA A 270 -4.53 2.05 -0.19
CA ALA A 270 -4.41 1.44 -1.51
C ALA A 270 -4.69 -0.08 -1.49
N LEU A 271 -4.32 -0.75 -0.40
CA LEU A 271 -4.56 -2.18 -0.21
C LEU A 271 -6.00 -2.46 0.20
N VAL A 272 -6.51 -1.77 1.22
CA VAL A 272 -7.79 -2.03 1.90
C VAL A 272 -8.48 -0.70 2.22
N PRO A 273 -9.25 -0.13 1.27
CA PRO A 273 -9.82 1.22 1.39
C PRO A 273 -10.76 1.38 2.58
N HIS A 274 -10.66 2.49 3.31
CA HIS A 274 -11.52 2.76 4.48
C HIS A 274 -13.03 2.72 4.18
N ALA A 275 -13.44 3.11 2.97
CA ALA A 275 -14.85 3.05 2.54
C ALA A 275 -15.45 1.64 2.58
N GLN A 276 -14.60 0.60 2.56
CA GLN A 276 -15.01 -0.80 2.60
C GLN A 276 -14.50 -1.51 3.87
N HIS A 277 -13.47 -0.98 4.54
CA HIS A 277 -12.81 -1.64 5.67
C HIS A 277 -12.78 -0.75 6.91
N ARG A 278 -13.58 -1.11 7.91
CA ARG A 278 -13.69 -0.39 9.20
C ARG A 278 -12.34 -0.25 9.93
N ARG A 279 -11.48 -1.27 9.87
CA ARG A 279 -10.15 -1.23 10.52
C ARG A 279 -9.25 -0.16 9.89
N THR A 280 -9.35 0.06 8.57
CA THR A 280 -8.66 1.17 7.90
C THR A 280 -9.23 2.52 8.31
N ALA A 281 -10.55 2.66 8.44
CA ALA A 281 -11.16 3.87 8.97
C ALA A 281 -10.64 4.21 10.38
N SER A 282 -10.54 3.22 11.27
CA SER A 282 -9.95 3.41 12.60
C SER A 282 -8.46 3.78 12.56
N ALA A 283 -7.69 3.23 11.61
CA ALA A 283 -6.29 3.61 11.43
C ALA A 283 -6.15 5.08 10.96
N ARG A 284 -7.00 5.53 10.02
CA ARG A 284 -7.06 6.94 9.61
C ARG A 284 -7.39 7.86 10.79
N GLU A 285 -8.45 7.53 11.53
CA GLU A 285 -8.91 8.31 12.68
C GLU A 285 -7.76 8.49 13.69
N ARG A 286 -7.00 7.42 13.96
CA ARG A 286 -5.86 7.51 14.87
C ARG A 286 -4.77 8.47 14.37
N VAL A 287 -4.46 8.48 13.08
CA VAL A 287 -3.53 9.47 12.50
C VAL A 287 -4.10 10.88 12.60
N GLY A 288 -5.41 11.03 12.38
CA GLY A 288 -6.13 12.30 12.59
C GLY A 288 -6.02 12.81 14.02
N ILE A 289 -6.13 11.92 15.03
CA ILE A 289 -5.95 12.27 16.45
C ILE A 289 -4.55 12.83 16.70
N VAL A 290 -3.49 12.26 16.11
CA VAL A 290 -2.13 12.80 16.25
C VAL A 290 -2.07 14.25 15.76
N LEU A 291 -2.60 14.51 14.56
CA LEU A 291 -2.61 15.85 13.95
C LEU A 291 -3.46 16.85 14.73
N ASN A 292 -4.63 16.43 15.20
CA ASN A 292 -5.48 17.24 16.07
C ASN A 292 -4.73 17.64 17.35
N ASN A 293 -4.04 16.70 17.99
CA ASN A 293 -3.28 16.98 19.20
C ASN A 293 -2.10 17.94 18.92
N CYS A 294 -1.40 17.78 17.80
CA CYS A 294 -0.37 18.74 17.36
C CYS A 294 -0.96 20.15 17.19
N ALA A 295 -2.14 20.26 16.59
CA ALA A 295 -2.81 21.55 16.40
C ALA A 295 -3.21 22.17 17.75
N THR A 296 -3.80 21.40 18.66
CA THR A 296 -4.15 21.87 20.01
C THR A 296 -2.93 22.37 20.77
N GLN A 297 -1.82 21.63 20.76
CA GLN A 297 -0.58 22.09 21.40
C GLN A 297 -0.07 23.39 20.77
N LEU A 298 -0.08 23.51 19.44
CA LEU A 298 0.37 24.73 18.77
C LEU A 298 -0.55 25.93 19.08
N ILE A 299 -1.85 25.71 19.24
CA ILE A 299 -2.81 26.74 19.64
C ILE A 299 -2.51 27.25 21.05
N GLU A 300 -2.12 26.36 21.96
CA GLU A 300 -1.78 26.70 23.33
C GLU A 300 -0.44 27.44 23.44
N THR A 301 0.58 26.99 22.72
CA THR A 301 1.96 27.46 22.96
C THR A 301 2.54 28.36 21.88
N GLY A 302 1.91 28.43 20.70
CA GLY A 302 2.45 29.05 19.50
C GLY A 302 1.54 30.09 18.86
N SER A 303 1.85 30.43 17.60
CA SER A 303 1.05 31.37 16.81
C SER A 303 -0.17 30.66 16.24
N VAL A 304 -1.35 31.23 16.47
CA VAL A 304 -2.59 30.76 15.82
C VAL A 304 -2.80 31.41 14.46
N LEU A 305 -2.05 32.47 14.15
CA LEU A 305 -2.17 33.26 12.92
C LEU A 305 -1.28 32.75 11.79
N ASP A 306 -0.36 31.81 12.05
CA ASP A 306 0.54 31.26 11.03
C ASP A 306 -0.12 30.21 10.12
N GLY A 307 -1.36 29.80 10.44
CA GLY A 307 -2.18 28.88 9.64
C GLY A 307 -1.81 27.40 9.76
N ARG A 308 -0.75 27.03 10.49
CA ARG A 308 -0.33 25.61 10.62
C ARG A 308 -1.36 24.78 11.39
N ALA A 309 -1.85 25.29 12.51
CA ALA A 309 -2.87 24.62 13.31
C ALA A 309 -4.15 24.36 12.49
N ALA A 310 -4.56 25.34 11.67
CA ALA A 310 -5.72 25.19 10.79
C ALA A 310 -5.48 24.08 9.76
N LYS A 311 -4.31 24.07 9.11
CA LYS A 311 -3.94 23.02 8.16
C LYS A 311 -3.98 21.63 8.79
N TRP A 312 -3.44 21.47 10.01
CA TRP A 312 -3.45 20.16 10.69
C TRP A 312 -4.85 19.73 11.12
N LEU A 313 -5.73 20.66 11.53
CA LEU A 313 -7.12 20.37 11.84
C LEU A 313 -7.92 20.00 10.59
N ASP A 314 -7.65 20.64 9.45
CA ASP A 314 -8.25 20.26 8.16
C ASP A 314 -7.87 18.83 7.78
N GLU A 315 -6.57 18.51 7.82
CA GLU A 315 -6.07 17.17 7.55
C GLU A 315 -6.61 16.14 8.56
N ALA A 316 -6.71 16.49 9.84
CA ALA A 316 -7.31 15.62 10.85
C ALA A 316 -8.80 15.35 10.57
N GLY A 317 -9.54 16.35 10.10
CA GLY A 317 -10.95 16.23 9.76
C GLY A 317 -11.17 15.31 8.55
N GLU A 318 -10.35 15.46 7.51
CA GLU A 318 -10.36 14.57 6.34
C GLU A 318 -10.07 13.10 6.72
N LEU A 319 -9.20 12.88 7.71
CA LEU A 319 -8.86 11.55 8.19
C LEU A 319 -9.94 10.94 9.08
N ALA A 320 -10.58 11.75 9.94
CA ALA A 320 -11.66 11.33 10.81
C ALA A 320 -12.92 10.92 10.03
N GLY A 321 -13.27 11.63 8.95
CA GLY A 321 -14.50 11.33 8.19
C GLY A 321 -15.74 11.38 9.09
N ASP A 322 -16.54 10.31 9.11
CA ASP A 322 -17.77 10.20 9.92
C ASP A 322 -17.55 9.52 11.29
N THR A 323 -16.31 9.49 11.79
CA THR A 323 -16.01 8.87 13.09
C THR A 323 -16.30 9.82 14.27
N PRO A 324 -16.48 9.31 15.50
CA PRO A 324 -16.68 10.15 16.68
C PRO A 324 -15.57 11.19 16.91
N GLY A 325 -14.34 10.92 16.45
CA GLY A 325 -13.26 11.90 16.48
C GLY A 325 -13.51 13.17 15.65
N ALA A 326 -14.38 13.11 14.64
CA ALA A 326 -14.69 14.23 13.75
C ALA A 326 -15.31 15.42 14.49
N ASP A 327 -16.20 15.17 15.45
CA ASP A 327 -16.85 16.22 16.25
C ASP A 327 -15.82 17.00 17.09
N THR A 328 -14.83 16.28 17.62
CA THR A 328 -13.75 16.89 18.41
C THR A 328 -12.86 17.76 17.54
N VAL A 329 -12.49 17.27 16.34
CA VAL A 329 -11.69 18.05 15.38
C VAL A 329 -12.46 19.28 14.91
N ALA A 330 -13.75 19.14 14.61
CA ALA A 330 -14.61 20.25 14.20
C ALA A 330 -14.75 21.32 15.30
N ALA A 331 -14.91 20.90 16.56
CA ALA A 331 -14.98 21.81 17.70
C ALA A 331 -13.65 22.59 17.90
N ASN A 332 -12.51 21.89 17.79
CA ASN A 332 -11.20 22.53 17.88
C ASN A 332 -10.97 23.53 16.73
N LYS A 333 -11.39 23.18 15.51
CA LYS A 333 -11.32 24.07 14.35
C LYS A 333 -12.19 25.32 14.52
N ALA A 334 -13.43 25.17 14.96
CA ALA A 334 -14.32 26.31 15.23
C ALA A 334 -13.72 27.25 16.30
N THR A 335 -13.11 26.68 17.33
CA THR A 335 -12.42 27.45 18.38
C THR A 335 -11.23 28.24 17.81
N LEU A 336 -10.41 27.61 16.97
CA LEU A 336 -9.29 28.26 16.29
C LEU A 336 -9.78 29.41 15.39
N ASP A 337 -10.82 29.20 14.60
CA ASP A 337 -11.36 30.19 13.67
C ASP A 337 -11.92 31.43 14.40
N GLU A 338 -12.55 31.23 15.55
CA GLU A 338 -13.00 32.34 16.41
C GLU A 338 -11.81 33.12 16.99
N MET A 339 -10.79 32.41 17.49
CA MET A 339 -9.58 33.05 18.02
C MET A 339 -8.83 33.86 16.95
N ARG A 340 -8.70 33.32 15.73
CA ARG A 340 -8.06 34.00 14.61
C ARG A 340 -8.78 35.28 14.25
N ARG A 341 -10.11 35.24 14.12
CA ARG A 341 -10.93 36.44 13.87
C ARG A 341 -10.71 37.50 14.95
N THR A 342 -10.71 37.08 16.22
CA THR A 342 -10.47 37.98 17.36
C THR A 342 -9.10 38.65 17.29
N LEU A 343 -8.04 37.88 17.02
CA LEU A 343 -6.68 38.41 16.92
C LEU A 343 -6.46 39.27 15.67
N GLU A 344 -7.15 38.99 14.58
CA GLU A 344 -7.15 39.82 13.37
C GLU A 344 -7.82 41.19 13.63
N THR A 345 -8.90 41.22 14.43
CA THR A 345 -9.50 42.48 14.91
C THR A 345 -8.52 43.27 15.76
N ILE A 346 -7.86 42.63 16.73
CA ILE A 346 -6.85 43.27 17.58
C ILE A 346 -5.71 43.84 16.73
N ARG A 347 -5.19 43.06 15.77
CA ARG A 347 -4.14 43.50 14.84
C ARG A 347 -4.58 44.71 14.02
N SER A 348 -5.82 44.71 13.54
CA SER A 348 -6.38 45.84 12.77
C SER A 348 -6.47 47.11 13.62
N GLN A 349 -6.91 47.00 14.87
CA GLN A 349 -6.96 48.13 15.82
C GLN A 349 -5.55 48.65 16.16
N VAL A 350 -4.58 47.76 16.36
CA VAL A 350 -3.16 48.13 16.54
C VAL A 350 -2.63 48.90 15.34
N ASN A 351 -2.88 48.41 14.13
CA ASN A 351 -2.47 49.07 12.89
C ASN A 351 -3.11 50.46 12.75
N TYR A 352 -4.38 50.60 13.13
CA TYR A 352 -5.06 51.90 13.17
C TYR A 352 -4.35 52.89 14.11
N TYR A 353 -4.07 52.49 15.35
CA TYR A 353 -3.37 53.34 16.31
C TYR A 353 -1.96 53.73 15.84
N VAL A 354 -1.23 52.80 15.22
CA VAL A 354 0.09 53.08 14.64
C VAL A 354 -0.04 54.07 13.47
N GLY A 355 -1.04 53.90 12.61
CA GLY A 355 -1.28 54.78 11.46
C GLY A 355 -1.56 56.23 11.83
N ILE A 356 -2.21 56.48 12.97
CA ILE A 356 -2.43 57.83 13.51
C ILE A 356 -1.29 58.33 14.41
N GLY A 357 -0.14 57.64 14.42
CA GLY A 357 1.06 58.01 15.20
C GLY A 357 1.01 57.65 16.69
N SER A 358 -0.01 56.94 17.15
CA SER A 358 -0.25 56.63 18.56
C SER A 358 0.32 55.26 18.99
N THR A 359 1.63 55.08 18.84
CA THR A 359 2.31 53.82 19.21
C THR A 359 2.16 53.48 20.70
N TYR A 360 2.05 54.50 21.56
CA TYR A 360 1.79 54.31 23.00
C TYR A 360 0.44 53.64 23.26
N SER A 361 -0.62 54.09 22.58
CA SER A 361 -1.98 53.53 22.71
C SER A 361 -2.03 52.08 22.23
N ALA A 362 -1.39 51.78 21.10
CA ALA A 362 -1.25 50.42 20.59
C ALA A 362 -0.59 49.48 21.62
N LYS A 363 0.52 49.91 22.25
CA LYS A 363 1.19 49.12 23.30
C LYS A 363 0.32 48.97 24.55
N ALA A 364 -0.38 50.01 24.98
CA ALA A 364 -1.25 49.97 26.15
C ALA A 364 -2.46 49.03 25.95
N MET A 365 -3.01 48.99 24.74
CA MET A 365 -4.06 48.04 24.35
C MET A 365 -3.54 46.60 24.39
N LEU A 366 -2.43 46.31 23.69
CA LEU A 366 -1.87 44.96 23.65
C LEU A 366 -1.45 44.44 25.03
N ARG A 367 -0.91 45.29 25.92
CA ARG A 367 -0.60 44.88 27.31
C ARG A 367 -1.85 44.50 28.10
N ARG A 368 -2.97 45.20 27.90
CA ARG A 368 -4.26 44.85 28.53
C ARG A 368 -4.77 43.51 28.00
N VAL A 369 -4.74 43.32 26.69
CA VAL A 369 -5.10 42.04 26.06
C VAL A 369 -4.19 40.92 26.59
N ARG A 370 -2.87 41.14 26.65
CA ARG A 370 -1.91 40.14 27.16
C ARG A 370 -2.15 39.76 28.62
N SER A 371 -2.52 40.75 29.45
CA SER A 371 -2.90 40.53 30.85
C SER A 371 -4.17 39.69 30.97
N ALA A 372 -5.17 39.96 30.12
CA ALA A 372 -6.41 39.19 30.08
C ALA A 372 -6.22 37.74 29.58
N LEU A 373 -5.34 37.54 28.59
CA LEU A 373 -5.06 36.21 28.05
C LEU A 373 -4.22 35.33 28.98
N GLY A 374 -3.40 35.93 29.86
CA GLY A 374 -2.44 35.16 30.67
C GLY A 374 -1.52 34.32 29.76
N ASP A 375 -1.11 33.14 30.22
CA ASP A 375 -0.37 32.20 29.37
C ASP A 375 -1.28 31.34 28.47
N GLY A 376 -2.52 31.79 28.26
CA GLY A 376 -3.49 31.10 27.43
C GLY A 376 -3.26 31.27 25.93
N PRO A 377 -4.11 30.60 25.11
CA PRO A 377 -4.02 30.63 23.67
C PRO A 377 -4.05 32.05 23.08
N GLY A 378 -3.23 32.31 22.06
CA GLY A 378 -3.10 33.63 21.42
C GLY A 378 -2.18 34.63 22.16
N SER A 379 -1.72 34.31 23.37
CA SER A 379 -0.75 35.13 24.10
C SER A 379 0.55 35.35 23.33
N TYR A 380 1.04 34.31 22.64
CA TYR A 380 2.23 34.39 21.78
C TYR A 380 2.08 35.42 20.65
N ASP A 381 0.93 35.45 19.96
CA ASP A 381 0.67 36.42 18.89
C ASP A 381 0.64 37.86 19.42
N VAL A 382 0.05 38.07 20.59
CA VAL A 382 0.02 39.39 21.25
C VAL A 382 1.42 39.81 21.70
N ASP A 383 2.21 38.89 22.26
CA ASP A 383 3.62 39.14 22.63
C ASP A 383 4.48 39.49 21.41
N LYS A 384 4.26 38.80 20.29
CA LYS A 384 4.89 39.11 19.00
C LYS A 384 4.52 40.50 18.52
N MET A 385 3.23 40.87 18.52
CA MET A 385 2.79 42.22 18.16
C MET A 385 3.42 43.30 19.07
N LEU A 386 3.52 43.05 20.38
CA LEU A 386 4.18 43.96 21.32
C LEU A 386 5.67 44.15 20.99
N ALA A 387 6.35 43.08 20.62
CA ALA A 387 7.76 43.08 20.29
C ALA A 387 8.04 43.79 18.95
N ASP A 388 7.19 43.57 17.95
CA ASP A 388 7.25 44.24 16.65
C ASP A 388 7.12 45.77 16.81
N LEU A 389 6.21 46.24 17.67
CA LEU A 389 6.09 47.67 18.05
C LEU A 389 7.29 48.20 18.86
N GLY A 390 8.12 47.31 19.42
CA GLY A 390 9.30 47.62 20.23
C GLY A 390 10.63 47.45 19.50
N GLY A 391 10.63 46.96 18.26
CA GLY A 391 11.84 46.63 17.51
C GLY A 391 12.64 45.44 18.06
N ARG A 392 12.01 44.53 18.83
CA ARG A 392 12.66 43.33 19.41
C ARG A 392 12.12 42.04 18.77
N ARG A 393 12.96 41.01 18.62
CA ARG A 393 12.51 39.66 18.18
C ARG A 393 12.01 38.86 19.38
N VAL A 394 10.87 38.17 19.21
CA VAL A 394 10.39 37.13 20.15
C VAL A 394 10.96 35.77 19.74
N THR A 395 11.42 34.99 20.70
CA THR A 395 11.79 33.58 20.54
C THR A 395 10.64 32.69 21.01
N GLU A 396 10.28 31.68 20.22
CA GLU A 396 9.37 30.58 20.59
C GLU A 396 9.82 29.95 21.91
N LYS A 397 8.91 29.82 22.90
CA LYS A 397 9.22 29.16 24.19
C LYS A 397 9.13 27.65 24.01
N SER A 398 10.16 26.90 24.42
CA SER A 398 10.06 25.44 24.58
C SER A 398 9.21 25.11 25.81
N GLY A 399 8.08 24.42 25.57
CA GLY A 399 6.98 24.25 26.52
C GLY A 399 7.33 23.60 27.86
N GLY A 400 6.77 24.16 28.93
CA GLY A 400 6.69 23.55 30.26
C GLY A 400 5.38 22.77 30.43
N ARG A 401 5.48 21.61 31.08
CA ARG A 401 4.42 20.60 31.34
C ARG A 401 3.18 21.16 32.06
N TYR A 402 1.99 21.08 31.45
CA TYR A 402 0.69 21.01 32.16
C TYR A 402 -0.42 20.28 31.37
N GLY A 403 -1.08 19.31 32.00
CA GLY A 403 -2.55 19.18 32.11
C GLY A 403 -3.48 19.00 30.89
N TRP A 404 -3.25 18.02 30.02
CA TRP A 404 -3.98 17.61 28.79
C TRP A 404 -5.50 17.31 28.83
N LEU A 405 -6.21 17.35 29.97
CA LEU A 405 -7.47 16.57 30.09
C LEU A 405 -8.81 17.33 30.24
N TRP A 406 -8.90 18.66 30.06
CA TRP A 406 -10.15 19.37 30.45
C TRP A 406 -10.67 20.53 29.57
N TRP A 407 -10.27 20.69 28.30
CA TRP A 407 -10.61 21.92 27.55
C TRP A 407 -11.75 21.88 26.53
N ALA A 408 -12.52 20.80 26.40
CA ALA A 408 -13.68 20.79 25.51
C ALA A 408 -14.86 21.71 25.96
N LEU A 409 -14.83 22.28 27.18
CA LEU A 409 -15.95 23.08 27.72
C LEU A 409 -15.62 24.52 28.16
N ILE A 410 -14.35 24.91 28.26
CA ILE A 410 -13.99 26.16 28.95
C ILE A 410 -13.44 27.23 27.97
N GLY A 411 -12.99 26.86 26.76
CA GLY A 411 -12.42 27.81 25.78
C GLY A 411 -13.39 28.91 25.32
N GLY A 412 -14.69 28.62 25.25
CA GLY A 412 -15.71 29.59 24.85
C GLY A 412 -15.92 30.74 25.85
N ALA A 413 -15.63 30.53 27.14
CA ALA A 413 -15.87 31.54 28.17
C ALA A 413 -14.86 32.69 28.13
N ALA A 414 -13.58 32.39 27.86
CA ALA A 414 -12.51 33.41 27.79
C ALA A 414 -12.62 34.28 26.54
N VAL A 415 -12.91 33.66 25.38
CA VAL A 415 -13.13 34.40 24.12
C VAL A 415 -14.45 35.18 24.18
N GLY A 416 -15.51 34.60 24.74
CA GLY A 416 -16.80 35.28 24.93
C GLY A 416 -16.72 36.50 25.85
N ALA A 417 -15.85 36.48 26.86
CA ALA A 417 -15.58 37.63 27.71
C ALA A 417 -14.81 38.74 26.96
N LEU A 418 -13.85 38.38 26.11
CA LEU A 418 -13.07 39.34 25.31
C LEU A 418 -13.92 40.00 24.20
N VAL A 419 -14.79 39.22 23.53
CA VAL A 419 -15.70 39.71 22.49
C VAL A 419 -16.78 40.63 23.08
N ARG A 420 -17.37 40.29 24.23
CA ARG A 420 -18.31 41.18 24.94
C ARG A 420 -17.67 42.49 25.39
N TRP A 421 -16.37 42.46 25.69
CA TRP A 421 -15.62 43.65 26.07
C TRP A 421 -15.31 44.56 24.87
N LEU A 422 -14.92 43.99 23.72
CA LEU A 422 -14.68 44.76 22.48
C LEU A 422 -15.97 45.38 21.90
N ALA A 423 -17.13 44.77 22.11
CA ALA A 423 -18.42 45.32 21.69
C ALA A 423 -18.94 46.48 22.56
N GLY A 424 -18.29 46.74 23.71
CA GLY A 424 -18.64 47.82 24.64
C GLY A 424 -17.81 49.09 24.48
N TRP A 425 -17.00 49.21 23.42
CA TRP A 425 -16.13 50.35 23.11
C TRP A 425 -16.48 51.00 21.77
#